data_AF-A0A2L2YC21-F1
#
_entry.id   AF-A0A2L2YC21-F1
#
_cell.length_a   1.000
_cell.length_b   1.000
_cell.length_c   1.000
_cell.angle_alpha   90.00
_cell.angle_beta   90.00
_cell.angle_gamma   90.00
#
_symmetry.space_group_name_H-M   'P 1'
#
loop_
_entity.id
_entity.type
_entity.pdbx_description
1 polymer ?
#
loop_
_entity_poly.entity_id
_entity_poly.type
_entity_poly.pdbx_seq_one_letter_code
_entity_poly.pdbx_strand_id
1 'polypeptide(L)'
;FQFPITFAPQFSDAWYHGPNVCQDVKELPVPVQEVQMPSEPGIETISKSESCKGDDNVHVCQTRVTTNGQSTLTETTYKCCVGFVHPNGGSYCIQA
;
A
#
# COMPACT_ATOMS: atom_id res chain seq x y z
N PHE A 1 -12.73 -38.43 7.28
CA PHE A 1 -13.08 -37.10 6.74
C PHE A 1 -11.90 -36.17 6.96
N GLN A 2 -11.18 -35.84 5.88
CA GLN A 2 -10.00 -34.99 5.91
C GLN A 2 -10.44 -33.61 5.40
N PHE A 3 -10.49 -32.62 6.30
CA PHE A 3 -10.86 -31.26 5.94
C PHE A 3 -9.79 -30.66 5.02
N PRO A 4 -10.15 -29.97 3.92
CA PRO A 4 -9.17 -29.23 3.15
C PRO A 4 -8.64 -28.09 4.02
N ILE A 5 -7.32 -28.05 4.22
CA ILE A 5 -6.62 -26.89 4.76
C ILE A 5 -6.90 -25.74 3.79
N THR A 6 -7.87 -24.90 4.10
CA THR A 6 -8.05 -23.63 3.41
C THR A 6 -6.84 -22.78 3.77
N PHE A 7 -5.89 -22.70 2.84
CA PHE A 7 -4.86 -21.65 2.83
C PHE A 7 -5.60 -20.32 2.69
N ALA A 8 -6.10 -19.78 3.80
CA ALA A 8 -6.26 -18.34 3.91
C ALA A 8 -4.86 -17.76 3.69
N PRO A 9 -4.66 -16.78 2.79
CA PRO A 9 -3.39 -16.08 2.76
C PRO A 9 -3.18 -15.56 4.18
N GLN A 10 -2.17 -16.10 4.86
CA GLN A 10 -1.66 -15.51 6.08
C GLN A 10 -1.14 -14.15 5.64
N PHE A 11 -2.00 -13.13 5.72
CA PHE A 11 -1.50 -11.77 5.88
C PHE A 11 -0.68 -11.88 7.14
N SER A 12 0.64 -12.04 6.98
CA SER A 12 1.58 -11.87 8.06
C SER A 12 1.14 -10.61 8.76
N ASP A 13 0.82 -10.72 10.06
CA ASP A 13 0.30 -9.63 10.89
C ASP A 13 1.36 -8.53 10.90
N ALA A 14 1.33 -7.70 9.86
CA ALA A 14 2.42 -6.82 9.55
C ALA A 14 2.29 -5.64 10.49
N TRP A 15 3.41 -5.22 11.10
CA TRP A 15 3.39 -4.26 12.19
C TRP A 15 2.65 -2.95 11.86
N TYR A 16 2.61 -2.57 10.58
CA TYR A 16 1.93 -1.39 10.07
C TYR A 16 0.38 -1.49 10.05
N HIS A 17 -0.18 -2.68 10.29
CA HIS A 17 -1.60 -2.88 10.61
C HIS A 17 -1.88 -2.93 12.12
N GLY A 18 -0.82 -2.83 12.94
CA GLY A 18 -0.91 -2.90 14.39
C GLY A 18 -1.44 -1.64 15.07
N PRO A 19 -1.64 -1.69 16.40
CA PRO A 19 -2.04 -0.53 17.18
C PRO A 19 -0.98 0.58 17.16
N ASN A 20 -1.44 1.83 17.32
CA ASN A 20 -0.61 3.03 17.35
C ASN A 20 0.18 3.30 16.05
N VAL A 21 -0.31 2.77 14.93
CA VAL A 21 0.18 3.12 13.59
C VAL A 21 -0.70 4.21 13.01
N CYS A 22 -0.05 5.26 12.50
CA CYS A 22 -0.65 6.35 11.78
C CYS A 22 -0.38 6.16 10.28
N GLN A 23 -1.43 6.29 9.48
CA GLN A 23 -1.33 6.32 8.02
C GLN A 23 -1.36 7.77 7.53
N ASP A 24 -0.49 8.08 6.58
CA ASP A 24 -0.40 9.36 5.90
C ASP A 24 -0.61 9.09 4.40
N VAL A 25 -1.70 9.61 3.85
CA VAL A 25 -2.05 9.40 2.45
C VAL A 25 -1.77 10.69 1.70
N LYS A 26 -0.91 10.59 0.68
CA LYS A 26 -0.49 11.71 -0.14
C LYS A 26 -0.70 11.40 -1.61
N GLU A 27 -1.42 12.27 -2.30
CA GLU A 27 -1.49 12.25 -3.75
C GLU A 27 -0.20 12.83 -4.32
N LEU A 28 0.50 12.02 -5.11
CA LEU A 28 1.71 12.43 -5.80
C LEU A 28 1.36 12.87 -7.23
N PRO A 29 1.99 13.95 -7.73
CA PRO A 29 1.84 14.33 -9.12
C PRO A 29 2.41 13.22 -10.00
N VAL A 30 1.59 12.67 -10.89
CA VAL A 30 2.05 11.65 -11.82
C VAL A 30 2.94 12.32 -12.87
N PRO A 31 4.19 11.85 -13.09
CA PRO A 31 5.02 12.38 -14.16
C PRO A 31 4.28 12.21 -15.49
N VAL A 32 4.13 13.31 -16.22
CA VAL A 32 3.33 13.46 -17.46
C VAL A 32 3.85 12.60 -18.63
N GLN A 33 4.88 11.77 -18.42
CA GLN A 33 5.60 11.08 -19.49
C GLN A 33 5.07 9.70 -19.89
N GLU A 34 4.07 9.14 -19.22
CA GLU A 34 3.56 7.82 -19.60
C GLU A 34 2.04 7.76 -19.57
N VAL A 35 1.38 8.21 -20.64
CA VAL A 35 0.24 7.48 -21.19
C VAL A 35 0.15 7.71 -22.71
N GLN A 36 0.69 6.77 -23.48
CA GLN A 36 0.13 6.41 -24.78
C GLN A 36 -0.08 4.90 -24.78
N MET A 37 -1.17 4.47 -24.14
CA MET A 37 -1.78 3.19 -24.51
C MET A 37 -2.86 3.49 -25.55
N PRO A 38 -2.86 2.81 -26.71
CA PRO A 38 -3.92 2.96 -27.69
C PRO A 38 -5.24 2.51 -27.07
N SER A 39 -6.12 3.46 -26.78
CA SER A 39 -7.47 3.20 -26.30
C SER A 39 -8.30 2.64 -27.46
N GLU A 40 -8.57 1.34 -27.45
CA GLU A 40 -9.64 0.76 -28.26
C GLU A 40 -10.99 1.37 -27.80
N PRO A 41 -11.83 1.89 -28.72
CA PRO A 41 -13.05 2.57 -28.34
C PRO A 41 -14.06 1.54 -27.79
N GLY A 42 -14.32 1.59 -26.48
CA GLY A 42 -15.43 0.85 -25.84
C GLY A 42 -15.09 0.02 -24.60
N ILE A 43 -13.81 -0.01 -24.17
CA ILE A 43 -13.41 -0.73 -22.95
C ILE A 43 -12.83 0.28 -21.96
N GLU A 44 -13.45 0.42 -20.78
CA GLU A 44 -12.88 1.17 -19.67
C GLU A 44 -11.65 0.43 -19.13
N THR A 45 -10.47 0.75 -19.66
CA THR A 45 -9.21 0.17 -19.17
C THR A 45 -8.85 0.83 -17.84
N ILE A 46 -9.11 0.11 -16.75
CA ILE A 46 -8.67 0.47 -15.40
C ILE A 46 -7.43 -0.37 -15.08
N SER A 47 -6.27 0.29 -15.03
CA SER A 47 -5.02 -0.36 -14.61
C SER A 47 -4.67 0.09 -13.20
N LYS A 48 -4.66 -0.85 -12.24
CA LYS A 48 -4.19 -0.61 -10.88
C LYS A 48 -2.82 -1.28 -10.68
N SER A 49 -1.84 -0.54 -10.23
CA SER A 49 -0.53 -1.05 -9.84
C SER A 49 -0.24 -0.64 -8.40
N GLU A 50 0.24 -1.56 -7.59
CA GLU A 50 0.59 -1.29 -6.19
C GLU A 50 2.04 -1.69 -5.96
N SER A 51 2.80 -0.86 -5.26
CA SER A 51 4.20 -1.07 -4.95
C SER A 51 4.45 -0.63 -3.52
N CYS A 52 4.62 -1.60 -2.63
CA CYS A 52 4.91 -1.34 -1.23
C CYS A 52 6.41 -1.56 -0.96
N LYS A 53 7.01 -0.61 -0.26
CA LYS A 53 8.37 -0.67 0.27
C LYS A 53 8.32 -0.27 1.72
N GLY A 54 8.92 -1.06 2.59
CA GLY A 54 9.00 -0.69 4.00
C GLY A 54 10.19 -1.31 4.68
N ASP A 55 10.59 -0.64 5.74
CA ASP A 55 11.61 -1.06 6.69
C ASP A 55 10.94 -1.30 8.05
N ASP A 56 11.72 -1.63 9.08
CA ASP A 56 11.23 -1.84 10.44
C ASP A 56 10.55 -0.61 11.05
N ASN A 57 10.62 0.60 10.48
CA ASN A 57 10.02 1.79 11.13
C ASN A 57 8.95 2.49 10.28
N VAL A 58 9.00 2.30 8.96
CA VAL A 58 8.13 2.99 8.02
C VAL A 58 7.78 2.01 6.91
N HIS A 59 6.49 1.89 6.61
CA HIS A 59 5.99 1.13 5.47
C HIS A 59 5.29 2.08 4.50
N VAL A 60 5.71 2.12 3.24
CA VAL A 60 5.17 3.04 2.23
C VAL A 60 4.60 2.22 1.09
N CYS A 61 3.31 2.36 0.83
CA CYS A 61 2.62 1.76 -0.30
C CYS A 61 2.26 2.82 -1.33
N GLN A 62 2.80 2.69 -2.54
CA GLN A 62 2.42 3.52 -3.67
C GLN A 62 1.40 2.77 -4.54
N THR A 63 0.22 3.35 -4.70
CA THR A 63 -0.86 2.84 -5.54
C THR A 63 -1.04 3.76 -6.74
N ARG A 64 -0.80 3.25 -7.95
CA ARG A 64 -1.09 3.90 -9.22
C ARG A 64 -2.42 3.38 -9.75
N VAL A 65 -3.36 4.27 -10.03
CA VAL A 65 -4.64 3.97 -10.67
C VAL A 65 -4.73 4.75 -11.96
N THR A 66 -4.80 4.05 -13.09
CA THR A 66 -4.98 4.64 -14.42
C THR A 66 -6.38 4.35 -14.90
N THR A 67 -7.17 5.38 -15.16
CA THR A 67 -8.55 5.28 -15.64
C THR A 67 -8.72 6.19 -16.85
N ASN A 68 -9.10 5.63 -18.01
CA ASN A 68 -9.34 6.41 -19.24
C ASN A 68 -8.21 7.39 -19.60
N GLY A 69 -6.95 6.96 -19.41
CA GLY A 69 -5.77 7.77 -19.70
C GLY A 69 -5.37 8.79 -18.61
N GLN A 70 -6.15 8.92 -17.54
CA GLN A 70 -5.78 9.69 -16.37
C GLN A 70 -5.14 8.76 -15.34
N SER A 71 -3.85 8.96 -15.07
CA SER A 71 -3.14 8.28 -13.99
C SER A 71 -3.23 9.11 -12.71
N THR A 72 -3.55 8.45 -11.59
CA THR A 72 -3.44 8.99 -10.23
C THR A 72 -2.42 8.14 -9.48
N LEU A 73 -1.47 8.77 -8.80
CA LEU A 73 -0.50 8.08 -7.94
C LEU A 73 -0.76 8.51 -6.50
N THR A 74 -1.08 7.54 -5.65
CA THR A 74 -1.32 7.74 -4.22
C THR A 74 -0.21 7.05 -3.45
N GLU A 75 0.48 7.76 -2.57
CA GLU A 75 1.46 7.22 -1.63
C GLU A 75 0.84 7.17 -0.24
N THR A 76 0.74 5.97 0.32
CA THR A 76 0.25 5.72 1.67
C THR A 76 1.43 5.31 2.54
N THR A 77 1.83 6.18 3.46
CA THR A 77 2.90 5.93 4.43
C THR A 77 2.31 5.53 5.78
N TYR A 78 2.64 4.34 6.23
CA TYR A 78 2.37 3.84 7.57
C TYR A 78 3.60 4.02 8.45
N LYS A 79 3.42 4.67 9.60
CA LYS A 79 4.47 4.91 10.60
C LYS A 79 3.87 4.87 11.99
N CYS A 80 4.69 4.63 13.01
CA CYS A 80 4.21 4.80 14.38
C CYS A 80 3.72 6.23 14.61
N CYS A 81 2.59 6.37 15.30
CA CYS A 81 2.05 7.67 15.68
C CYS A 81 3.03 8.42 16.59
N VAL A 82 2.86 9.74 16.69
CA VAL A 82 3.70 10.58 17.54
C VAL A 82 3.66 10.08 18.99
N GLY A 83 4.83 9.83 19.59
CA GLY A 83 4.95 9.25 20.93
C GLY A 83 5.09 7.73 20.97
N PHE A 84 5.10 7.06 19.81
CA PHE A 84 5.27 5.62 19.69
C PHE A 84 6.45 5.28 18.77
N VAL A 85 7.12 4.15 19.06
CA VAL A 85 8.26 3.63 18.30
C VAL A 85 8.05 2.16 17.99
N HIS A 86 8.55 1.70 16.85
CA HIS A 86 8.56 0.28 16.53
C HIS A 86 9.85 -0.32 17.10
N PRO A 87 9.78 -1.23 18.09
CA PRO A 87 10.96 -1.90 18.58
C PRO A 87 11.49 -2.80 17.46
N ASN A 88 12.81 -2.92 17.32
CA ASN A 88 13.42 -3.73 16.26
C ASN A 88 12.93 -5.19 16.38
N GLY A 89 12.29 -5.72 15.33
CA GLY A 89 11.65 -7.04 15.35
C GLY A 89 10.35 -7.12 16.17
N GLY A 90 9.77 -5.98 16.55
CA GLY A 90 8.46 -5.88 17.16
C GLY A 90 7.33 -6.28 16.22
N SER A 91 6.15 -6.48 16.80
CA SER A 91 4.92 -6.71 16.01
C SER A 91 4.04 -5.46 15.95
N TYR A 92 4.32 -4.42 16.74
CA TYR A 92 3.50 -3.21 16.83
C TYR A 92 4.25 -2.03 17.45
N CYS A 93 3.71 -0.83 17.26
CA CYS A 93 4.23 0.40 17.82
C CYS A 93 3.95 0.48 19.34
N ILE A 94 5.02 0.61 20.13
CA ILE A 94 4.97 0.76 21.59
C ILE A 94 5.23 2.22 22.00
N GLN A 95 4.77 2.61 23.17
CA GLN A 95 5.03 3.95 23.71
C GLN A 95 6.54 4.12 23.95
N ALA A 96 7.10 5.24 23.47
CA ALA A 96 8.50 5.61 23.64
C ALA A 96 8.82 6.13 25.04
#